data_AF-A0A2E2XZI8-F1
#
_entry.id   AF-A0A2E2XZI8-F1
#
_cell.length_a   1.000
_cell.length_b   1.000
_cell.length_c   1.000
_cell.angle_alpha   90.00
_cell.angle_beta   90.00
_cell.angle_gamma   90.00
#
_symmetry.space_group_name_H-M   'P 1'
#
loop_
_entity.id
_entity.type
_entity.pdbx_description
1 polymer ?
#
loop_
_entity_poly.entity_id
_entity_poly.type
_entity_poly.pdbx_seq_one_letter_code
_entity_poly.pdbx_strand_id
1 'polypeptide(L)' 'MFENATSFNQDLSNWDVKNVDNCDYFCSGATSWTKPKPHAPCWDCN' A
#
# COMPACT_ATOMS: atom_id res chain seq x y z
N MET A 1 0.03 0.19 7.76
CA MET A 1 -1.43 -0.12 7.84
C MET A 1 -1.73 -1.54 7.39
N PHE A 2 -1.10 -2.01 6.33
CA PHE A 2 -1.17 -3.38 5.81
C PHE A 2 0.16 -4.12 6.00
N GLU A 3 0.86 -3.82 7.09
CA GLU A 3 2.08 -4.52 7.44
C GLU A 3 1.76 -5.99 7.71
N ASN A 4 2.48 -6.90 7.08
CA ASN A 4 2.29 -8.35 7.14
C ASN A 4 0.88 -8.82 6.74
N ALA A 5 0.12 -8.00 6.01
CA ALA A 5 -1.19 -8.37 5.47
C ALA A 5 -1.03 -9.30 4.25
N THR A 6 -0.48 -10.50 4.46
CA THR A 6 -0.09 -11.44 3.41
C THR A 6 -1.25 -11.91 2.54
N SER A 7 -2.50 -11.80 2.99
CA SER A 7 -3.69 -12.18 2.21
C SER A 7 -4.36 -10.98 1.51
N PHE A 8 -3.90 -9.76 1.75
CA PHE A 8 -4.50 -8.58 1.13
C PHE A 8 -4.08 -8.46 -0.34
N ASN A 9 -5.06 -8.29 -1.22
CA ASN A 9 -4.82 -8.14 -2.66
C ASN A 9 -5.97 -7.39 -3.35
N GLN A 10 -6.41 -6.27 -2.77
CA GLN A 10 -7.47 -5.44 -3.33
C GLN A 10 -6.88 -4.25 -4.08
N ASP A 11 -7.62 -3.75 -5.07
CA ASP A 11 -7.28 -2.55 -5.81
C ASP A 11 -7.64 -1.30 -5.00
N LEU A 12 -6.64 -0.49 -4.68
CA LEU A 12 -6.80 0.78 -3.97
C LEU A 12 -6.33 1.98 -4.82
N SER A 13 -6.26 1.85 -6.15
CA SER A 13 -5.85 2.95 -7.05
C SER A 13 -6.69 4.22 -6.88
N ASN A 14 -7.95 4.07 -6.46
CA ASN A 14 -8.89 5.19 -6.25
C ASN A 14 -8.84 5.78 -4.83
N TRP A 15 -7.98 5.28 -3.94
CA TRP A 15 -7.96 5.75 -2.56
C TRP A 15 -7.18 7.08 -2.46
N ASP A 16 -7.88 8.14 -2.05
CA ASP A 16 -7.30 9.48 -1.87
C ASP A 16 -6.49 9.55 -0.57
N VAL A 17 -5.21 9.82 -0.75
CA VAL A 17 -4.16 9.77 0.28
C VAL A 17 -3.22 10.96 0.19
N LYS A 18 -3.66 12.03 -0.48
CA LYS A 18 -2.92 13.28 -0.67
C LYS A 18 -2.44 13.97 0.62
N ASN A 19 -3.02 13.60 1.76
CA ASN A 19 -2.70 14.14 3.08
C ASN A 19 -1.86 13.17 3.94
N VAL A 20 -1.39 12.07 3.36
CA VAL A 20 -0.54 11.11 4.06
C VAL A 20 0.92 11.51 3.85
N ASP A 21 1.53 12.09 4.88
CA ASP A 21 2.92 12.56 4.82
C ASP A 21 3.95 11.44 5.07
N ASN A 22 3.56 10.38 5.79
CA ASN A 22 4.43 9.23 6.08
C ASN A 22 3.73 7.90 5.72
N CYS A 23 4.43 7.13 4.91
CA CYS A 23 4.04 5.88 4.30
C CYS A 23 4.85 4.67 4.79
N ASP A 24 5.80 4.87 5.69
CA ASP A 24 6.82 3.90 6.03
C ASP A 24 6.18 2.58 6.47
N TYR A 25 6.71 1.48 5.93
CA TYR A 25 6.23 0.12 6.20
C TYR A 25 4.74 -0.12 5.89
N PHE A 26 4.07 0.76 5.13
CA PHE A 26 2.63 0.71 4.91
C PHE A 26 2.13 -0.66 4.44
N CYS A 27 2.93 -1.33 3.62
CA CYS A 27 2.71 -2.58 2.91
C CYS A 27 3.88 -3.57 3.10
N SER A 28 4.78 -3.30 4.06
CA SER A 28 5.90 -4.20 4.36
C SER A 28 5.36 -5.59 4.69
N GLY A 29 5.85 -6.63 4.03
CA GLY A 29 5.37 -8.00 4.25
C GLY A 29 3.99 -8.32 3.65
N ALA A 30 3.35 -7.42 2.90
CA ALA A 30 2.13 -7.69 2.14
C ALA A 30 2.44 -8.45 0.82
N THR A 31 3.01 -9.64 0.95
CA THR A 31 3.63 -10.39 -0.17
C THR A 31 2.68 -10.83 -1.28
N SER A 32 1.38 -10.96 -1.01
CA SER A 32 0.38 -11.31 -2.05
C SER A 32 -0.27 -10.11 -2.72
N TRP A 33 0.12 -8.88 -2.36
CA TRP A 33 -0.53 -7.67 -2.88
C TRP A 33 0.02 -7.29 -4.27
N THR A 34 -0.66 -7.79 -5.30
CA THR A 34 -0.33 -7.55 -6.72
C THR A 34 -1.23 -6.52 -7.39
N LYS A 35 -2.38 -6.20 -6.80
CA LYS A 35 -3.28 -5.14 -7.29
C LYS A 35 -2.69 -3.73 -7.10
N PRO A 36 -3.18 -2.74 -7.88
CA PRO A 36 -2.73 -1.36 -7.78
C PRO A 36 -2.84 -0.82 -6.35
N LYS A 37 -1.74 -0.24 -5.90
CA LYS A 37 -1.64 0.48 -4.63
C LYS A 37 -2.18 1.90 -4.84
N PRO A 38 -2.52 2.63 -3.77
CA PRO A 38 -2.95 4.01 -3.93
C PRO A 38 -1.80 4.88 -4.45
N HIS A 39 -2.10 6.07 -4.95
CA HIS A 39 -1.06 6.99 -5.46
C HIS A 39 -0.44 7.81 -4.31
N ALA A 40 0.76 7.45 -3.86
CA ALA A 40 1.60 8.31 -3.01
C ALA A 40 3.09 8.12 -3.31
N PRO A 41 3.91 9.16 -3.03
CA PRO A 41 5.34 9.17 -3.36
C PRO A 41 6.20 8.17 -2.57
N CYS A 42 5.66 7.47 -1.57
CA CYS A 42 6.44 6.65 -0.63
C CYS A 42 5.98 5.19 -0.49
N TRP A 43 5.26 4.63 -1.47
CA TRP A 43 4.73 3.25 -1.44
C TRP A 43 5.23 2.31 -2.52
N ASP A 44 6.51 2.42 -2.90
CA ASP A 44 7.14 1.35 -3.68
C ASP A 44 7.32 0.10 -2.80
N CYS A 45 6.21 -0.59 -2.56
CA CYS A 45 6.21 -1.98 -2.14
C CYS A 45 6.48 -2.79 -3.40
N ASN A 46 7.76 -3.12 -3.58
CA ASN A 46 8.26 -4.09 -4.54
C ASN A 46 7.41 -5.36 -4.58
#